data_AF-A0A2A4SCH5-F1
#
_entry.id   AF-A0A2A4SCH5-F1
#
_cell.length_a   1.000
_cell.length_b   1.000
_cell.length_c   1.000
_cell.angle_alpha   90.00
_cell.angle_beta   90.00
_cell.angle_gamma   90.00
#
_symmetry.space_group_name_H-M   'P 1'
#
loop_
_entity.id
_entity.type
_entity.pdbx_description
1 polymer ?
#
loop_
_entity_poly.entity_id
_entity_poly.type
_entity_poly.pdbx_seq_one_letter_code
_entity_poly.pdbx_strand_id
1 'polypeptide(L)'
;MDDIFRSIVVEAAGIAADHPLAAVIAGRSDVMQLTQASHDAALKPEPPGGLSHAERAALACRMARLSDEEMLARHFEAMIPESGGWQAIADPAFDGTDDERTRAILRHTDLVTVDPKRAAEADIAALKSAGILEPDIVRLSELIAFVGYQVRVVKGLRLMAEAA
;
A
#
# COMPACT_ATOMS: atom_id res chain seq x y z
N MET A 1 12.25 23.06 2.69
CA MET A 1 13.05 21.87 3.04
C MET A 1 12.29 20.97 4.02
N ASP A 2 11.47 21.56 4.90
CA ASP A 2 10.67 20.85 5.92
C ASP A 2 9.61 19.85 5.39
N ASP A 3 9.17 19.99 4.14
CA ASP A 3 8.04 19.20 3.63
C ASP A 3 8.39 17.73 3.32
N ILE A 4 9.66 17.42 3.04
CA ILE A 4 10.04 16.03 2.66
C ILE A 4 10.08 15.08 3.85
N PHE A 5 10.38 15.57 5.06
CA PHE A 5 10.38 14.76 6.29
C PHE A 5 8.96 14.47 6.79
N ARG A 6 7.95 15.12 6.20
CA ARG A 6 6.53 14.81 6.38
C ARG A 6 6.02 13.77 5.38
N SER A 7 6.87 13.31 4.46
CA SER A 7 6.50 12.20 3.57
C SER A 7 6.35 10.93 4.39
N ILE A 8 5.27 10.19 4.13
CA ILE A 8 4.97 8.96 4.87
C ILE A 8 6.12 7.94 4.85
N VAL A 9 6.90 7.89 3.77
CA VAL A 9 8.02 6.96 3.66
C VAL A 9 9.17 7.34 4.61
N VAL A 10 9.44 8.64 4.78
CA VAL A 10 10.50 9.12 5.68
C VAL A 10 10.07 8.98 7.14
N GLU A 11 8.81 9.34 7.44
CA GLU A 11 8.22 9.15 8.77
C GLU A 11 8.18 7.67 9.17
N ALA A 12 7.72 6.79 8.26
CA ALA A 12 7.70 5.36 8.52
C ALA A 12 9.11 4.78 8.68
N ALA A 13 10.12 5.32 7.99
CA ALA A 13 11.52 4.92 8.18
C ALA A 13 12.11 5.39 9.52
N GLY A 14 11.44 6.29 10.25
CA GLY A 14 11.92 6.81 11.54
C GLY A 14 13.09 7.78 11.40
N ILE A 15 13.28 8.39 10.23
CA ILE A 15 14.41 9.28 9.95
C ILE A 15 13.99 10.73 10.21
N ALA A 16 14.47 11.29 11.31
CA ALA A 16 14.27 12.69 11.66
C ALA A 16 15.23 13.62 10.91
N ALA A 17 14.95 14.93 10.94
CA ALA A 17 15.73 15.95 10.23
C ALA A 17 17.18 16.10 10.76
N ASP A 18 17.44 15.67 11.99
CA ASP A 18 18.75 15.65 12.65
C ASP A 18 19.51 14.32 12.47
N HIS A 19 18.92 13.34 11.77
CA HIS A 19 19.53 12.04 11.54
C HIS A 19 20.71 12.11 10.55
N PRO A 20 21.76 11.27 10.68
CA PRO A 20 22.89 11.24 9.75
C PRO A 20 22.51 11.09 8.26
N LEU A 21 21.43 10.36 7.99
CA LEU A 21 20.89 10.20 6.64
C LEU A 21 20.07 11.39 6.10
N ALA A 22 19.77 12.40 6.91
CA ALA A 22 18.94 13.53 6.51
C ALA A 22 19.51 14.25 5.28
N ALA A 23 20.83 14.43 5.20
CA ALA A 23 21.49 15.04 4.04
C ALA A 23 21.35 14.19 2.76
N VAL A 24 21.41 12.86 2.89
CA VAL A 24 21.24 11.93 1.77
C VAL A 24 19.79 11.99 1.25
N ILE A 25 18.81 12.00 2.14
CA ILE A 25 17.39 12.13 1.78
C ILE A 25 17.11 13.48 1.16
N ALA A 26 17.67 14.57 1.71
CA ALA A 26 17.53 15.92 1.16
C ALA A 26 18.07 16.02 -0.28
N GLY A 27 19.17 15.31 -0.59
CA GLY A 27 19.70 15.19 -1.96
C GLY A 27 18.78 14.44 -2.94
N ARG A 28 17.70 13.83 -2.45
CA ARG A 28 16.69 13.08 -3.23
C ARG A 28 15.28 13.63 -3.00
N SER A 29 15.14 14.91 -2.66
CA SER A 29 13.86 15.57 -2.37
C SER A 29 12.78 15.30 -3.41
N ASP A 30 13.14 15.36 -4.69
CA ASP A 30 12.18 15.18 -5.80
C ASP A 30 11.61 13.75 -5.81
N VAL A 31 12.42 12.75 -5.46
CA VAL A 31 11.97 11.36 -5.35
C VAL A 31 11.00 11.20 -4.18
N MET A 32 11.26 11.87 -3.05
CA MET A 32 10.36 11.81 -1.89
C MET A 32 9.03 12.51 -2.19
N GLN A 33 9.06 13.66 -2.88
CA GLN A 33 7.86 14.38 -3.32
C GLN A 33 7.05 13.54 -4.31
N LEU A 34 7.69 12.96 -5.33
CA LEU A 34 7.01 12.09 -6.30
C LEU A 34 6.45 10.83 -5.63
N THR A 35 7.15 10.26 -4.65
CA THR A 35 6.66 9.13 -3.86
C THR A 35 5.40 9.51 -3.07
N GLN A 36 5.36 10.71 -2.48
CA GLN A 36 4.16 11.21 -1.80
C GLN A 36 3.01 11.46 -2.78
N ALA A 37 3.28 12.06 -3.94
CA ALA A 37 2.27 12.26 -4.97
C ALA A 37 1.71 10.94 -5.50
N SER A 38 2.55 9.91 -5.69
CA SER A 38 2.11 8.57 -6.05
C SER A 38 1.28 7.91 -4.95
N HIS A 39 1.59 8.16 -3.67
CA HIS A 39 0.76 7.70 -2.56
C HIS A 39 -0.64 8.29 -2.64
N ASP A 40 -0.74 9.60 -2.80
CA ASP A 40 -2.03 10.28 -2.87
C ASP A 40 -2.83 9.82 -4.10
N ALA A 41 -2.16 9.65 -5.25
CA ALA A 41 -2.80 9.18 -6.48
C ALA A 41 -3.27 7.71 -6.40
N ALA A 42 -2.52 6.82 -5.74
CA ALA A 42 -2.88 5.41 -5.61
C ALA A 42 -4.05 5.20 -4.62
N LEU A 43 -4.08 5.98 -3.53
CA LEU A 43 -5.07 5.84 -2.45
C LEU A 43 -6.33 6.67 -2.71
N LYS A 44 -6.19 7.87 -3.29
CA LYS A 44 -7.28 8.83 -3.51
C LYS A 44 -7.38 9.30 -4.98
N PRO A 45 -7.45 8.39 -5.96
CA PRO A 45 -7.66 8.80 -7.35
C PRO A 45 -9.04 9.43 -7.54
N GLU A 46 -9.13 10.40 -8.45
CA GLU A 46 -10.37 11.02 -8.88
C GLU A 46 -10.52 10.86 -10.40
N PRO A 47 -11.53 10.09 -10.89
CA PRO A 47 -12.51 9.34 -10.12
C PRO A 47 -11.93 8.06 -9.46
N PRO A 48 -12.55 7.55 -8.36
CA PRO A 48 -12.05 6.37 -7.63
C PRO A 48 -12.05 5.06 -8.44
N GLY A 49 -12.94 4.95 -9.44
CA GLY A 49 -13.20 3.71 -10.16
C GLY A 49 -14.02 2.71 -9.33
N GLY A 50 -13.92 1.41 -9.63
CA GLY A 50 -14.62 0.34 -8.90
C GLY A 50 -13.98 -0.07 -7.58
N LEU A 51 -12.91 0.60 -7.16
CA LEU A 51 -12.27 0.49 -5.84
C LEU A 51 -12.41 1.81 -5.09
N SER A 52 -13.23 1.82 -4.05
CA SER A 52 -13.44 3.03 -3.23
C SER A 52 -12.15 3.44 -2.51
N HIS A 53 -12.05 4.71 -2.08
CA HIS A 53 -10.89 5.16 -1.27
C HIS A 53 -10.76 4.38 0.05
N ALA A 54 -11.89 4.00 0.66
CA ALA A 54 -11.92 3.19 1.88
C ALA A 54 -11.39 1.77 1.64
N GLU A 55 -11.79 1.15 0.53
CA GLU A 55 -11.31 -0.17 0.13
C GLU A 55 -9.79 -0.14 -0.16
N ARG A 56 -9.31 0.89 -0.86
CA ARG A 56 -7.87 1.08 -1.11
C ARG A 56 -7.08 1.24 0.18
N ALA A 57 -7.56 2.03 1.13
CA ALA A 57 -6.92 2.19 2.43
C ALA A 57 -6.86 0.87 3.21
N ALA A 58 -7.96 0.10 3.23
CA ALA A 58 -8.02 -1.18 3.91
C ALA A 58 -7.08 -2.22 3.27
N LEU A 59 -7.06 -2.32 1.94
CA LEU A 59 -6.13 -3.19 1.22
C LEU A 59 -4.67 -2.78 1.46
N ALA A 60 -4.36 -1.49 1.43
CA ALA A 60 -3.01 -0.99 1.73
C ALA A 60 -2.57 -1.32 3.17
N CYS A 61 -3.47 -1.20 4.14
CA CYS A 61 -3.23 -1.63 5.52
C CYS A 61 -2.95 -3.13 5.59
N ARG A 62 -3.78 -3.97 4.94
CA ARG A 62 -3.57 -5.41 4.86
C ARG A 62 -2.21 -5.77 4.27
N MET A 63 -1.82 -5.13 3.18
CA MET A 63 -0.52 -5.34 2.52
C MET A 63 0.66 -4.96 3.40
N ALA A 64 0.56 -3.84 4.11
CA ALA A 64 1.57 -3.41 5.08
C ALA A 64 1.71 -4.41 6.23
N ARG A 65 0.59 -4.93 6.77
CA ARG A 65 0.58 -5.99 7.79
C ARG A 65 1.21 -7.29 7.28
N LEU A 66 0.85 -7.74 6.08
CA LEU A 66 1.45 -8.91 5.42
C LEU A 66 2.95 -8.76 5.16
N SER A 67 3.44 -7.52 5.10
CA SER A 67 4.84 -7.20 4.88
C SER A 67 5.61 -6.93 6.19
N ASP A 68 4.99 -7.12 7.35
CA ASP A 68 5.53 -6.76 8.68
C ASP A 68 5.95 -5.28 8.79
N GLU A 69 5.19 -4.36 8.16
CA GLU A 69 5.44 -2.91 8.19
C GLU A 69 4.40 -2.15 9.03
N GLU A 70 4.59 -2.19 10.34
CA GLU A 70 3.67 -1.65 11.35
C GLU A 70 3.40 -0.14 11.21
N MET A 71 4.42 0.67 10.91
CA MET A 71 4.24 2.13 10.77
C MET A 71 3.37 2.47 9.56
N LEU A 72 3.55 1.76 8.44
CA LEU A 72 2.69 1.93 7.26
C LEU A 72 1.28 1.38 7.53
N ALA A 73 1.17 0.24 8.23
CA ALA A 73 -0.12 -0.34 8.60
C ALA A 73 -0.97 0.65 9.40
N ARG A 74 -0.38 1.29 10.43
CA ARG A 74 -1.05 2.33 11.23
C ARG A 74 -1.47 3.54 10.42
N HIS A 75 -0.62 3.98 9.50
CA HIS A 75 -0.94 5.09 8.61
C HIS A 75 -2.17 4.78 7.75
N PHE A 76 -2.16 3.63 7.08
CA PHE A 76 -3.29 3.22 6.24
C PHE A 76 -4.55 2.95 7.06
N GLU A 77 -4.42 2.36 8.27
CA GLU A 77 -5.54 2.14 9.18
C GLU A 77 -6.22 3.45 9.60
N ALA A 78 -5.44 4.51 9.86
CA ALA A 78 -5.98 5.84 10.16
C ALA A 78 -6.74 6.48 8.98
N MET A 79 -6.57 5.96 7.77
CA MET A 79 -7.32 6.41 6.58
C MET A 79 -8.63 5.64 6.38
N ILE A 80 -8.86 4.55 7.12
CA ILE A 80 -10.07 3.74 7.00
C ILE A 80 -11.22 4.45 7.77
N PRO A 81 -12.37 4.70 7.14
CA PRO A 81 -13.51 5.27 7.85
C PRO A 81 -14.05 4.29 8.90
N GLU A 82 -14.53 4.80 10.04
CA GLU A 82 -15.09 3.99 11.13
C GLU A 82 -16.33 3.17 10.71
N SER A 83 -17.03 3.60 9.66
CA SER A 83 -18.22 2.94 9.14
C SER A 83 -17.92 2.12 7.88
N GLY A 84 -18.77 1.12 7.61
CA GLY A 84 -18.73 0.35 6.36
C GLY A 84 -17.93 -0.96 6.40
N GLY A 85 -17.40 -1.37 7.56
CA GLY A 85 -16.82 -2.71 7.74
C GLY A 85 -15.45 -2.93 7.09
N TRP A 86 -14.82 -1.88 6.57
CA TRP A 86 -13.52 -1.92 5.89
C TRP A 86 -12.37 -2.40 6.81
N GLN A 87 -12.52 -2.26 8.13
CA GLN A 87 -11.56 -2.75 9.11
C GLN A 87 -11.34 -4.27 8.99
N ALA A 88 -12.37 -5.04 8.62
CA ALA A 88 -12.23 -6.48 8.40
C ALA A 88 -11.30 -6.79 7.23
N ILE A 89 -11.38 -6.02 6.13
CA ILE A 89 -10.49 -6.16 4.97
C ILE A 89 -9.03 -5.92 5.34
N ALA A 90 -8.77 -4.99 6.26
CA ALA A 90 -7.43 -4.67 6.73
C ALA A 90 -6.79 -5.81 7.55
N ASP A 91 -7.56 -6.74 8.12
CA ASP A 91 -7.05 -7.88 8.87
C ASP A 91 -6.71 -9.06 7.93
N PRO A 92 -5.43 -9.45 7.79
CA PRO A 92 -5.03 -10.61 6.97
C PRO A 92 -5.75 -11.93 7.29
N ALA A 93 -6.28 -12.09 8.51
CA ALA A 93 -7.03 -13.28 8.89
C ALA A 93 -8.45 -13.34 8.29
N PHE A 94 -9.01 -12.21 7.87
CA PHE A 94 -10.30 -12.16 7.20
C PHE A 94 -10.19 -12.67 5.76
N ASP A 95 -11.06 -13.59 5.37
CA ASP A 95 -11.04 -14.26 4.06
C ASP A 95 -12.17 -13.79 3.11
N GLY A 96 -13.02 -12.87 3.53
CA GLY A 96 -14.14 -12.38 2.71
C GLY A 96 -15.27 -13.39 2.55
N THR A 97 -15.54 -14.22 3.57
CA THR A 97 -16.39 -15.42 3.48
C THR A 97 -17.76 -15.19 2.81
N ASP A 98 -18.36 -14.01 2.97
CA ASP A 98 -19.73 -13.72 2.50
C ASP A 98 -19.83 -12.93 1.19
N ASP A 99 -18.70 -12.54 0.56
CA ASP A 99 -18.70 -11.78 -0.70
C ASP A 99 -17.65 -12.30 -1.68
N GLU A 100 -18.10 -12.82 -2.82
CA GLU A 100 -17.24 -13.37 -3.86
C GLU A 100 -16.26 -12.33 -4.42
N ARG A 101 -16.71 -11.08 -4.59
CA ARG A 101 -15.86 -9.98 -5.07
C ARG A 101 -14.74 -9.69 -4.08
N THR A 102 -15.09 -9.52 -2.80
CA THR A 102 -14.10 -9.29 -1.74
C THR A 102 -13.11 -10.45 -1.65
N ARG A 103 -13.58 -11.69 -1.64
CA ARG A 103 -12.71 -12.88 -1.58
C ARG A 103 -11.71 -12.93 -2.74
N ALA A 104 -12.14 -12.63 -3.96
CA ALA A 104 -11.27 -12.60 -5.13
C ALA A 104 -10.20 -11.50 -5.02
N ILE A 105 -10.58 -10.29 -4.58
CA ILE A 105 -9.66 -9.17 -4.35
C ILE A 105 -8.64 -9.49 -3.26
N LEU A 106 -9.09 -10.01 -2.11
CA LEU A 106 -8.20 -10.36 -0.99
C LEU A 106 -7.20 -11.44 -1.41
N ARG A 107 -7.67 -12.52 -2.06
CA ARG A 107 -6.80 -13.59 -2.56
C ARG A 107 -5.72 -13.04 -3.51
N HIS A 108 -6.10 -12.18 -4.45
CA HIS A 108 -5.14 -11.61 -5.40
C HIS A 108 -4.16 -10.65 -4.71
N THR A 109 -4.67 -9.79 -3.82
CA THR A 109 -3.88 -8.83 -3.05
C THR A 109 -2.81 -9.54 -2.23
N ASP A 110 -3.19 -10.59 -1.50
CA ASP A 110 -2.30 -11.36 -0.65
C ASP A 110 -1.25 -12.11 -1.47
N LEU A 111 -1.69 -12.77 -2.54
CA LEU A 111 -0.79 -13.51 -3.44
C LEU A 111 0.28 -12.59 -4.02
N VAL A 112 -0.10 -11.45 -4.58
CA VAL A 112 0.85 -10.54 -5.23
C VAL A 112 1.72 -9.81 -4.21
N THR A 113 1.23 -9.59 -2.99
CA THR A 113 2.02 -8.99 -1.90
C THR A 113 3.09 -9.95 -1.39
N VAL A 114 2.73 -11.20 -1.12
CA VAL A 114 3.59 -12.18 -0.44
C VAL A 114 4.44 -12.99 -1.41
N ASP A 115 3.89 -13.38 -2.56
CA ASP A 115 4.55 -14.24 -3.53
C ASP A 115 4.21 -13.88 -4.99
N PRO A 116 4.59 -12.67 -5.46
CA PRO A 116 4.20 -12.15 -6.78
C PRO A 116 4.65 -13.04 -7.94
N LYS A 117 5.73 -13.82 -7.80
CA LYS A 117 6.20 -14.75 -8.84
C LYS A 117 5.23 -15.91 -9.10
N ARG A 118 4.30 -16.18 -8.17
CA ARG A 118 3.27 -17.21 -8.32
C ARG A 118 1.99 -16.71 -8.98
N ALA A 119 1.84 -15.39 -9.13
CA ALA A 119 0.70 -14.82 -9.82
C ALA A 119 0.66 -15.33 -11.27
N ALA A 120 -0.50 -15.82 -11.69
CA ALA A 120 -0.71 -16.43 -12.99
C ALA A 120 -1.98 -15.89 -13.66
N GLU A 121 -2.18 -16.23 -14.93
CA GLU A 121 -3.38 -15.86 -15.70
C GLU A 121 -4.69 -16.26 -15.00
N ALA A 122 -4.70 -17.42 -14.35
CA ALA A 122 -5.85 -17.91 -13.59
C ALA A 122 -6.26 -16.98 -12.44
N ASP A 123 -5.33 -16.22 -11.86
CA ASP A 123 -5.64 -15.26 -10.79
C ASP A 123 -6.37 -14.03 -11.33
N ILE A 124 -5.98 -13.58 -12.53
CA ILE A 124 -6.68 -12.51 -13.24
C ILE A 124 -8.06 -12.98 -13.72
N ALA A 125 -8.16 -14.21 -14.22
CA ALA A 125 -9.44 -14.81 -14.61
C ALA A 125 -10.41 -14.89 -13.43
N ALA A 126 -9.93 -15.27 -12.24
CA ALA A 126 -10.74 -15.31 -11.03
C ALA A 126 -11.32 -13.93 -10.64
N LEU A 127 -10.54 -12.85 -10.79
CA LEU A 127 -11.05 -11.50 -10.56
C LEU A 127 -12.18 -11.13 -11.55
N LYS A 128 -12.00 -11.46 -12.83
CA LYS A 128 -13.03 -11.22 -13.87
C LYS A 128 -14.29 -12.03 -13.60
N SER A 129 -14.16 -13.30 -13.21
CA SER A 129 -15.30 -14.15 -12.85
C SER A 129 -16.08 -13.62 -11.65
N ALA A 130 -15.42 -12.94 -10.71
CA ALA A 130 -16.05 -12.25 -9.59
C ALA A 130 -16.66 -10.88 -9.97
N GLY A 131 -16.75 -10.55 -11.26
CA GLY A 131 -17.39 -9.33 -11.76
C GLY A 131 -16.50 -8.07 -11.73
N ILE A 132 -15.21 -8.21 -11.45
CA ILE A 132 -14.29 -7.06 -11.38
C ILE A 132 -13.88 -6.67 -12.81
N LEU A 133 -14.11 -5.41 -13.15
CA LEU A 133 -13.83 -4.89 -14.49
C LEU A 133 -12.32 -4.77 -14.72
N GLU A 134 -11.87 -4.95 -15.96
CA GLU A 134 -10.45 -4.89 -16.31
C GLU A 134 -9.76 -3.59 -15.85
N PRO A 135 -10.36 -2.38 -16.01
CA PRO A 135 -9.76 -1.16 -15.47
C PRO A 135 -9.56 -1.19 -13.95
N ASP A 136 -10.40 -1.90 -13.21
CA ASP A 136 -10.29 -2.01 -11.75
C ASP A 136 -9.28 -3.08 -11.32
N ILE A 137 -9.07 -4.13 -12.13
CA ILE A 137 -7.94 -5.07 -11.97
C ILE A 137 -6.61 -4.33 -12.12
N VAL A 138 -6.51 -3.44 -13.11
CA VAL A 138 -5.32 -2.59 -13.30
C VAL A 138 -5.11 -1.69 -12.09
N ARG A 139 -6.16 -1.00 -11.61
CA ARG A 139 -6.10 -0.15 -10.41
C ARG A 139 -5.68 -0.92 -9.15
N LEU A 140 -6.16 -2.15 -8.99
CA LEU A 140 -5.75 -3.03 -7.89
C LEU A 140 -4.25 -3.36 -8.00
N SER A 141 -3.80 -3.72 -9.19
CA SER A 141 -2.39 -4.05 -9.46
C SER A 141 -1.47 -2.85 -9.22
N GLU A 142 -1.89 -1.65 -9.63
CA GLU A 142 -1.17 -0.40 -9.37
C GLU A 142 -1.03 -0.11 -7.87
N LEU A 143 -2.11 -0.29 -7.10
CA LEU A 143 -2.09 -0.13 -5.65
C LEU A 143 -1.12 -1.13 -5.00
N ILE A 144 -1.19 -2.42 -5.37
CA ILE A 144 -0.31 -3.46 -4.83
C ILE A 144 1.15 -3.17 -5.15
N ALA A 145 1.44 -2.82 -6.41
CA ALA A 145 2.79 -2.48 -6.84
C ALA A 145 3.35 -1.28 -6.07
N PHE A 146 2.53 -0.24 -5.86
CA PHE A 146 2.92 0.96 -5.14
C PHE A 146 3.17 0.69 -3.65
N VAL A 147 2.28 -0.01 -2.96
CA VAL A 147 2.47 -0.35 -1.54
C VAL A 147 3.69 -1.24 -1.35
N GLY A 148 3.89 -2.23 -2.23
CA GLY A 148 5.10 -3.06 -2.24
C GLY A 148 6.39 -2.24 -2.48
N TYR A 149 6.33 -1.20 -3.33
CA TYR A 149 7.43 -0.24 -3.47
C TYR A 149 7.67 0.55 -2.17
N GLN A 150 6.63 1.13 -1.56
CA GLN A 150 6.77 1.91 -0.33
C GLN A 150 7.40 1.09 0.81
N VAL A 151 6.94 -0.14 1.02
CA VAL A 151 7.50 -1.09 1.98
C VAL A 151 9.01 -1.29 1.75
N ARG A 152 9.43 -1.54 0.51
CA ARG A 152 10.86 -1.76 0.19
C ARG A 152 11.69 -0.50 0.43
N VAL A 153 11.18 0.68 0.11
CA VAL A 153 11.90 1.94 0.37
C VAL A 153 12.06 2.16 1.87
N VAL A 154 10.99 1.99 2.66
CA VAL A 154 11.04 2.12 4.13
C VAL A 154 12.07 1.16 4.74
N LYS A 155 12.02 -0.12 4.38
CA LYS A 155 12.99 -1.12 4.84
C LYS A 155 14.42 -0.78 4.42
N GLY A 156 14.61 -0.36 3.17
CA GLY A 156 15.93 0.03 2.65
C GLY A 156 16.53 1.23 3.39
N LEU A 157 15.70 2.25 3.69
CA LEU A 157 16.13 3.41 4.45
C LEU A 157 16.52 3.05 5.89
N ARG A 158 15.75 2.17 6.56
CA ARG A 158 16.11 1.67 7.90
C ARG A 158 17.42 0.89 7.90
N LEU A 159 17.63 0.01 6.92
CA LEU A 159 18.90 -0.72 6.77
C LEU A 159 20.09 0.21 6.56
N MET A 160 19.92 1.29 5.77
CA MET A 160 20.94 2.32 5.63
C MET A 160 21.19 3.07 6.95
N ALA A 161 20.14 3.30 7.76
CA ALA A 161 20.25 4.01 9.03
C ALA A 161 21.02 3.19 10.07
N GLU A 162 20.81 1.87 10.11
CA GLU A 162 21.55 0.95 10.97
C GLU A 162 23.04 0.84 10.60
N ALA A 163 23.38 1.11 9.33
CA ALA A 163 24.75 1.06 8.83
C ALA A 163 25.51 2.40 8.91
N ALA A 164 24.83 3.50 9.28
CA ALA A 164 25.38 4.86 9.36
C ALA A 164 25.90 5.18 10.77
#